data_AF-A0A6A5ZS23-F1
#
_entry.id   AF-A0A6A5ZS23-F1
#
_cell.length_a   1.000
_cell.length_b   1.000
_cell.length_c   1.000
_cell.angle_alpha   90.00
_cell.angle_beta   90.00
_cell.angle_gamma   90.00
#
_symmetry.space_group_name_H-M   'P 1'
#
loop_
_entity.id
_entity.type
_entity.pdbx_description
1 polymer ?
#
loop_
_entity_poly.entity_id
_entity_poly.type
_entity_poly.pdbx_seq_one_letter_code
_entity_poly.pdbx_strand_id
1 'polypeptide(L)'
;MSQVTFNISADDQHALRSSPQVYNAQLAPQASDHRTPRASPAGRRRVSYDVHVSPLASESETRAPHSAPATYDVQVIPKNPKRPQYKPPARNATKKYSHAAVSVKAVPAPVRNGTRWTVPEDEKLLNEVSKYKKLTRAAWVKIGAALNRTDKGCGARYKKLIDTPRGHDRDPWQQEDVDILLRMKKEGKKWSEIGKKLNRTVKNCREYWTMFQHNWTEEDDIKLCEAWLNMYAEDKIQAEVLPHKTLAAVKERRMYHTGNSLGIEPSELYRKLQIAHNARGLRETKEKNDKPGPTKTKP
;
A
#
# COMPACT_ATOMS: atom_id res chain seq x y z
N MET A 1 8.26 -30.40 9.10
CA MET A 1 9.56 -29.70 9.05
C MET A 1 9.30 -28.23 9.37
N SER A 2 9.72 -27.76 10.54
CA SER A 2 9.52 -26.38 10.97
C SER A 2 10.72 -25.54 10.53
N GLN A 3 10.49 -24.43 9.83
CA GLN A 3 11.56 -23.48 9.49
C GLN A 3 11.78 -22.55 10.68
N VAL A 4 13.03 -22.44 11.13
CA VAL A 4 13.48 -21.50 12.18
C VAL A 4 14.16 -20.33 11.48
N THR A 5 13.70 -19.10 11.73
CA THR A 5 14.33 -17.88 11.23
C THR A 5 15.06 -17.16 12.36
N PHE A 6 16.34 -16.85 12.15
CA PHE A 6 17.16 -16.08 13.08
C PHE A 6 17.10 -14.59 12.70
N ASN A 7 16.81 -13.71 13.66
CA ASN A 7 16.98 -12.28 13.50
C ASN A 7 18.30 -11.88 14.18
N ILE A 8 19.26 -11.43 13.39
CA ILE A 8 20.55 -10.92 13.85
C ILE A 8 20.37 -9.42 14.14
N SER A 9 20.83 -8.97 15.31
CA SER A 9 20.81 -7.55 15.71
C SER A 9 21.79 -6.73 14.86
N ALA A 10 21.45 -5.47 14.60
CA ALA A 10 22.06 -4.63 13.56
C ALA A 10 23.49 -4.13 13.83
N ASP A 11 24.11 -4.45 14.98
CA ASP A 11 25.37 -3.84 15.40
C ASP A 11 26.65 -4.64 15.07
N ASP A 12 26.55 -5.80 14.43
CA ASP A 12 27.72 -6.63 14.03
C ASP A 12 27.74 -6.93 12.51
N GLN A 13 27.88 -5.91 11.68
CA GLN A 13 27.94 -6.04 10.20
C GLN A 13 29.34 -5.93 9.58
N HIS A 14 30.43 -5.86 10.37
CA HIS A 14 31.78 -5.65 9.82
C HIS A 14 32.75 -6.84 9.82
N ALA A 15 32.31 -8.03 10.20
CA ALA A 15 33.10 -9.25 9.98
C ALA A 15 32.20 -10.35 9.44
N LEU A 16 32.56 -10.90 8.27
CA LEU A 16 32.32 -12.26 7.74
C LEU A 16 32.02 -12.25 6.23
N ARG A 17 33.09 -12.28 5.42
CA ARG A 17 33.10 -13.00 4.14
C ARG A 17 33.59 -14.42 4.42
N SER A 18 32.71 -15.29 4.90
CA SER A 18 32.99 -16.72 5.03
C SER A 18 31.72 -17.50 4.68
N SER A 19 31.87 -18.56 3.89
CA SER A 19 30.78 -19.40 3.36
C SER A 19 29.74 -19.81 4.42
N PRO A 20 28.46 -19.94 4.04
CA PRO A 20 27.41 -20.34 4.98
C PRO A 20 27.68 -21.76 5.53
N GLN A 21 27.96 -21.86 6.82
CA GLN A 21 28.03 -23.15 7.50
C GLN A 21 26.63 -23.67 7.82
N VAL A 22 26.40 -24.94 7.50
CA VAL A 22 25.15 -25.66 7.74
C VAL A 22 25.25 -26.33 9.10
N TYR A 23 24.35 -25.97 10.03
CA TYR A 23 24.24 -26.60 11.34
C TYR A 23 22.99 -27.48 11.40
N ASN A 24 23.11 -28.68 11.96
CA ASN A 24 21.98 -29.52 12.33
C ASN A 24 21.58 -29.24 13.78
N ALA A 25 20.34 -28.83 14.00
CA ALA A 25 19.77 -28.67 15.33
C ALA A 25 18.86 -29.86 15.66
N GLN A 26 19.16 -30.58 16.73
CA GLN A 26 18.34 -31.67 17.24
C GLN A 26 17.69 -31.23 18.55
N LEU A 27 16.36 -31.16 18.57
CA LEU A 27 15.60 -30.77 19.75
C LEU A 27 15.25 -32.02 20.56
N ALA A 28 15.81 -32.15 21.76
CA ALA A 28 15.42 -33.16 22.72
C ALA A 28 14.52 -32.52 23.79
N PRO A 29 13.31 -33.06 24.06
CA PRO A 29 12.51 -32.60 25.20
C PRO A 29 13.18 -33.07 26.50
N GLN A 30 13.39 -32.16 27.45
CA GLN A 30 13.81 -32.55 28.79
C GLN A 30 12.71 -33.39 29.46
N ALA A 31 13.09 -34.52 30.06
CA ALA A 31 12.25 -35.22 31.02
C ALA A 31 12.11 -34.30 32.25
N SER A 32 10.88 -33.86 32.52
CA SER A 32 10.57 -32.97 33.64
C SER A 32 10.30 -33.79 34.89
N ASP A 33 11.04 -33.50 35.96
CA ASP A 33 10.75 -34.01 37.30
C ASP A 33 9.38 -33.53 37.79
N HIS A 34 8.62 -34.47 38.34
CA HIS A 34 7.28 -34.25 38.86
C HIS A 34 7.31 -33.41 40.15
N ARG A 35 7.24 -32.09 40.03
CA ARG A 35 6.69 -31.23 41.09
C ARG A 35 5.70 -30.24 40.50
N THR A 36 4.45 -30.38 40.91
CA THR A 36 3.31 -29.55 40.53
C THR A 36 3.43 -28.14 41.15
N PRO A 37 3.39 -27.06 40.35
CA PRO A 37 3.16 -25.72 40.87
C PRO A 37 1.67 -25.37 40.82
N ARG A 38 1.26 -24.72 41.91
CA ARG A 38 -0.05 -24.11 42.16
C ARG A 38 -0.39 -23.08 41.08
N ALA A 39 -1.60 -23.16 40.54
CA ALA A 39 -2.08 -22.32 39.46
C ALA A 39 -2.16 -20.82 39.85
N SER A 40 -1.59 -19.96 39.02
CA SER A 40 -1.76 -18.50 39.06
C SER A 40 -2.48 -18.04 37.79
N PRO A 41 -3.46 -17.11 37.82
CA PRO A 41 -4.49 -17.02 36.78
C PRO A 41 -4.11 -16.24 35.52
N ALA A 42 -2.88 -15.72 35.41
CA ALA A 42 -2.51 -14.83 34.31
C ALA A 42 -1.02 -14.93 33.93
N GLY A 43 -0.54 -16.15 33.64
CA GLY A 43 0.86 -16.37 33.24
C GLY A 43 0.97 -17.16 31.95
N ARG A 44 1.51 -16.55 30.88
CA ARG A 44 1.99 -17.28 29.70
C ARG A 44 3.04 -18.29 30.15
N ARG A 45 2.83 -19.58 29.87
CA ARG A 45 3.83 -20.63 30.11
C ARG A 45 5.05 -20.38 29.21
N ARG A 46 6.18 -19.99 29.82
CA ARG A 46 7.49 -20.06 29.16
C ARG A 46 7.90 -21.53 29.19
N VAL A 47 8.17 -22.11 28.02
CA VAL A 47 8.80 -23.42 27.90
C VAL A 47 10.23 -23.16 27.44
N SER A 48 11.19 -23.44 28.30
CA SER A 48 12.62 -23.36 27.99
C SER A 48 13.06 -24.68 27.37
N TYR A 49 13.88 -24.61 26.33
CA TYR A 49 14.54 -25.75 25.71
C TYR A 49 16.04 -25.48 25.72
N ASP A 50 16.84 -26.47 26.10
CA ASP A 50 18.28 -26.43 25.89
C ASP A 50 18.59 -26.85 24.46
N VAL A 51 19.30 -25.99 23.72
CA VAL A 51 19.72 -26.26 22.35
C VAL A 51 21.20 -26.59 22.39
N HIS A 52 21.53 -27.88 22.28
CA HIS A 52 22.91 -28.31 22.06
C HIS A 52 23.23 -28.22 20.56
N VAL A 53 24.22 -27.39 20.22
CA VAL A 53 24.76 -27.29 18.87
C VAL A 53 26.13 -27.96 18.85
N SER A 54 26.22 -29.13 18.23
CA SER A 54 27.50 -29.78 17.98
C SER A 54 27.96 -29.46 16.56
N PRO A 55 29.19 -28.95 16.36
CA PRO A 55 29.73 -28.78 15.02
C PRO A 55 29.91 -30.15 14.35
N LEU A 56 29.51 -30.26 13.08
CA LEU A 56 29.84 -31.43 12.27
C LEU A 56 31.37 -31.46 12.12
N ALA A 57 32.00 -32.53 12.58
CA ALA A 57 33.43 -32.72 12.48
C ALA A 57 33.87 -32.66 11.01
N SER A 58 34.56 -31.58 10.64
CA SER A 58 35.43 -31.54 9.47
C SER A 58 36.86 -31.54 10.00
N GLU A 59 37.60 -32.59 9.69
CA GLU A 59 39.02 -32.74 9.99
C GLU A 59 39.81 -31.61 9.31
N SER A 60 40.36 -30.70 10.12
CA SER A 60 41.63 -30.03 9.86
C SER A 60 42.04 -29.26 11.11
N GLU A 61 43.11 -29.74 11.74
CA GLU A 61 43.88 -29.01 12.72
C GLU A 61 44.28 -27.64 12.17
N THR A 62 43.91 -26.56 12.86
CA THR A 62 44.88 -25.61 13.44
C THR A 62 44.19 -24.50 14.24
N ARG A 63 44.60 -24.41 15.51
CA ARG A 63 44.80 -23.22 16.35
C ARG A 63 43.63 -22.22 16.52
N ALA A 64 42.98 -22.33 17.69
CA ALA A 64 41.97 -21.42 18.21
C ALA A 64 42.49 -20.02 18.58
N PRO A 65 41.59 -19.02 18.61
CA PRO A 65 41.52 -18.11 19.75
C PRO A 65 40.17 -18.24 20.49
N HIS A 66 40.24 -18.15 21.81
CA HIS A 66 39.09 -18.19 22.73
C HIS A 66 38.15 -17.01 22.49
N SER A 67 36.95 -17.28 21.96
CA SER A 67 35.81 -16.37 22.06
C SER A 67 34.77 -17.02 22.97
N ALA A 68 34.31 -16.27 23.98
CA ALA A 68 33.32 -16.71 24.93
C ALA A 68 31.98 -17.06 24.23
N PRO A 69 31.23 -18.06 24.73
CA PRO A 69 29.95 -18.44 24.14
C PRO A 69 28.92 -17.32 24.36
N ALA A 70 28.48 -16.71 23.27
CA ALA A 70 27.35 -15.78 23.28
C ALA A 70 26.04 -16.57 23.48
N THR A 71 25.34 -16.29 24.57
CA THR A 71 23.99 -16.80 24.83
C THR A 71 22.96 -15.93 24.10
N TYR A 72 22.17 -16.53 23.21
CA TYR A 72 21.08 -15.85 22.50
C TYR A 72 19.73 -16.29 23.05
N ASP A 73 18.86 -15.34 23.38
CA ASP A 73 17.53 -15.60 23.92
C ASP A 73 16.51 -15.65 22.76
N VAL A 74 16.13 -16.86 22.32
CA VAL A 74 15.25 -17.05 21.16
C VAL A 74 13.79 -17.07 21.60
N GLN A 75 13.04 -16.00 21.30
CA GLN A 75 11.59 -15.93 21.54
C GLN A 75 10.80 -16.56 20.39
N VAL A 76 10.22 -17.73 20.61
CA VAL A 76 9.28 -18.36 19.68
C VAL A 76 7.88 -17.79 19.91
N ILE A 77 7.36 -17.03 18.94
CA ILE A 77 5.98 -16.51 18.96
C ILE A 77 5.04 -17.60 18.41
N PRO A 78 4.13 -18.18 19.22
CA PRO A 78 3.22 -19.21 18.73
C PRO A 78 2.20 -18.60 17.75
N LYS A 79 1.95 -19.31 16.64
CA LYS A 79 0.90 -18.95 15.68
C LYS A 79 -0.47 -18.94 16.37
N ASN A 80 -1.19 -17.85 16.11
CA ASN A 80 -2.45 -17.41 16.70
C ASN A 80 -3.48 -18.56 16.91
N PRO A 81 -3.97 -18.81 18.14
CA PRO A 81 -5.00 -19.83 18.37
C PRO A 81 -6.32 -19.41 17.71
N LYS A 82 -6.99 -20.37 17.05
CA LYS A 82 -8.27 -20.17 16.35
C LYS A 82 -9.29 -19.48 17.25
N ARG A 83 -9.81 -18.34 16.77
CA ARG A 83 -10.83 -17.52 17.45
C ARG A 83 -12.09 -18.38 17.72
N PRO A 84 -12.61 -18.44 18.96
CA PRO A 84 -13.81 -19.21 19.26
C PRO A 84 -15.02 -18.67 18.49
N GLN A 85 -15.80 -19.56 17.88
CA GLN A 85 -17.02 -19.20 17.16
C GLN A 85 -18.09 -18.69 18.13
N TYR A 86 -18.54 -17.46 17.90
CA TYR A 86 -19.63 -16.84 18.65
C TYR A 86 -20.98 -17.40 18.20
N LYS A 87 -21.68 -18.10 19.11
CA LYS A 87 -23.10 -18.48 18.92
C LYS A 87 -23.98 -17.33 19.43
N PRO A 88 -24.82 -16.71 18.59
CA PRO A 88 -25.72 -15.66 19.04
C PRO A 88 -26.78 -16.24 20.00
N PRO A 89 -27.15 -15.51 21.07
CA PRO A 89 -28.16 -15.97 22.02
C PRO A 89 -29.55 -16.02 21.38
N ALA A 90 -30.32 -17.04 21.77
CA ALA A 90 -31.68 -17.25 21.33
C ALA A 90 -32.58 -16.04 21.65
N ARG A 91 -33.31 -15.54 20.65
CA ARG A 91 -34.29 -14.47 20.82
C ARG A 91 -35.46 -14.98 21.66
N ASN A 92 -35.66 -14.36 22.82
CA ASN A 92 -36.82 -14.59 23.67
C ASN A 92 -38.12 -14.17 22.95
N ALA A 93 -39.09 -15.09 22.93
CA ALA A 93 -40.42 -14.89 22.39
C ALA A 93 -41.15 -13.77 23.15
N THR A 94 -41.52 -12.70 22.43
CA THR A 94 -42.28 -11.58 22.98
C THR A 94 -43.75 -11.98 23.17
N LYS A 95 -44.25 -11.82 24.41
CA LYS A 95 -45.65 -11.94 24.81
C LYS A 95 -46.55 -11.06 23.91
N LYS A 96 -47.63 -11.67 23.40
CA LYS A 96 -48.71 -10.96 22.68
C LYS A 96 -49.57 -10.21 23.70
N TYR A 97 -49.58 -8.88 23.64
CA TYR A 97 -50.59 -8.03 24.28
C TYR A 97 -51.64 -7.65 23.24
N SER A 98 -52.89 -8.04 23.48
CA SER A 98 -54.06 -7.63 22.70
C SER A 98 -54.59 -6.30 23.24
N HIS A 99 -54.27 -5.19 22.58
CA HIS A 99 -55.00 -3.95 22.76
C HIS A 99 -56.07 -3.82 21.67
N ALA A 100 -57.30 -3.58 22.11
CA ALA A 100 -58.45 -3.33 21.26
C ALA A 100 -58.19 -2.14 20.31
N ALA A 101 -58.49 -2.33 19.04
CA ALA A 101 -58.24 -1.36 17.98
C ALA A 101 -59.27 -0.23 18.02
N VAL A 102 -58.84 0.96 18.45
CA VAL A 102 -59.52 2.21 18.14
C VAL A 102 -59.09 2.62 16.73
N SER A 103 -60.04 2.60 15.79
CA SER A 103 -59.82 2.98 14.39
C SER A 103 -59.66 4.49 14.27
N VAL A 104 -58.41 4.96 14.39
CA VAL A 104 -58.03 6.33 14.04
C VAL A 104 -57.61 6.32 12.59
N LYS A 105 -58.22 7.16 11.74
CA LYS A 105 -57.85 7.34 10.33
C LYS A 105 -56.33 7.53 10.23
N ALA A 106 -55.65 6.56 9.64
CA ALA A 106 -54.21 6.52 9.54
C ALA A 106 -53.72 7.68 8.65
N VAL A 107 -53.13 8.70 9.27
CA VAL A 107 -52.21 9.60 8.57
C VAL A 107 -51.09 8.70 8.02
N PRO A 108 -50.78 8.77 6.71
CA PRO A 108 -49.73 7.92 6.13
C PRO A 108 -48.45 8.14 6.92
N ALA A 109 -47.91 7.05 7.47
CA ALA A 109 -46.68 7.09 8.25
C ALA A 109 -45.59 7.78 7.41
N PRO A 110 -44.85 8.74 7.98
CA PRO A 110 -43.78 9.43 7.25
C PRO A 110 -42.83 8.37 6.69
N VAL A 111 -42.67 8.38 5.35
CA VAL A 111 -41.79 7.45 4.62
C VAL A 111 -40.44 7.45 5.31
N ARG A 112 -39.97 6.27 5.74
CA ARG A 112 -38.74 6.15 6.54
C ARG A 112 -37.61 6.91 5.86
N ASN A 113 -37.06 7.89 6.59
CA ASN A 113 -36.03 8.86 6.20
C ASN A 113 -34.65 8.22 5.87
N GLY A 114 -34.61 7.27 4.93
CA GLY A 114 -33.40 6.54 4.52
C GLY A 114 -33.22 6.44 3.00
N THR A 115 -34.14 6.98 2.19
CA THR A 115 -34.05 6.88 0.73
C THR A 115 -32.84 7.67 0.22
N ARG A 116 -31.99 7.02 -0.58
CA ARG A 116 -30.84 7.64 -1.26
C ARG A 116 -31.33 8.85 -2.09
N TRP A 117 -30.60 9.96 -2.06
CA TRP A 117 -30.91 11.13 -2.89
C TRP A 117 -30.76 10.79 -4.38
N THR A 118 -31.79 11.11 -5.14
CA THR A 118 -31.84 10.91 -6.60
C THR A 118 -31.54 12.19 -7.35
N VAL A 119 -31.07 12.07 -8.60
CA VAL A 119 -30.81 13.21 -9.50
C VAL A 119 -32.03 14.16 -9.63
N PRO A 120 -33.27 13.67 -9.89
CA PRO A 120 -34.44 14.54 -9.97
C PRO A 120 -34.78 15.22 -8.62
N GLU A 121 -34.55 14.57 -7.49
CA GLU A 121 -34.71 15.24 -6.18
C GLU A 121 -33.68 16.35 -5.98
N ASP A 122 -32.47 16.16 -6.48
CA ASP A 122 -31.41 17.15 -6.38
C ASP A 122 -31.66 18.37 -7.28
N GLU A 123 -32.22 18.16 -8.48
CA GLU A 123 -32.69 19.25 -9.35
C GLU A 123 -33.82 20.04 -8.68
N LYS A 124 -34.81 19.34 -8.10
CA LYS A 124 -35.87 19.99 -7.31
C LYS A 124 -35.30 20.77 -6.13
N LEU A 125 -34.30 20.22 -5.43
CA LEU A 125 -33.65 20.91 -4.32
C LEU A 125 -32.97 22.21 -4.78
N LEU A 126 -32.25 22.17 -5.90
CA LEU A 126 -31.60 23.36 -6.48
C LEU A 126 -32.63 24.41 -6.91
N ASN A 127 -33.72 23.97 -7.55
CA ASN A 127 -34.81 24.84 -7.99
C ASN A 127 -35.58 25.47 -6.82
N GLU A 128 -35.79 24.75 -5.72
CA GLU A 128 -36.42 25.33 -4.54
C GLU A 128 -35.49 26.30 -3.82
N VAL A 129 -34.19 26.00 -3.76
CA VAL A 129 -33.20 26.88 -3.14
C VAL A 129 -33.05 28.21 -3.90
N SER A 130 -33.09 28.19 -5.24
CA SER A 130 -32.94 29.40 -6.07
C SER A 130 -34.06 30.44 -5.85
N LYS A 131 -35.22 30.03 -5.31
CA LYS A 131 -36.33 30.93 -4.97
C LYS A 131 -36.04 31.82 -3.75
N TYR A 132 -35.06 31.48 -2.92
CA TYR A 132 -34.76 32.20 -1.69
C TYR A 132 -33.47 33.01 -1.82
N LYS A 133 -33.55 34.32 -1.54
CA LYS A 133 -32.36 35.19 -1.50
C LYS A 133 -31.41 34.86 -0.34
N LYS A 134 -31.94 34.37 0.79
CA LYS A 134 -31.17 34.03 2.00
C LYS A 134 -31.62 32.68 2.56
N LEU A 135 -30.69 31.75 2.71
CA LEU A 135 -30.93 30.41 3.24
C LEU A 135 -30.96 30.41 4.77
N THR A 136 -32.10 30.82 5.33
CA THR A 136 -32.37 30.77 6.78
C THR A 136 -32.96 29.42 7.19
N ARG A 137 -33.04 29.14 8.50
CA ARG A 137 -33.69 27.93 9.01
C ARG A 137 -35.14 27.81 8.56
N ALA A 138 -35.87 28.93 8.48
CA ALA A 138 -37.25 28.94 7.98
C ALA A 138 -37.34 28.56 6.49
N ALA A 139 -36.37 28.97 5.66
CA ALA A 139 -36.30 28.56 4.26
C ALA A 139 -36.11 27.04 4.14
N TRP A 140 -35.21 26.44 4.93
CA TRP A 140 -35.00 24.99 4.93
C TRP A 140 -36.23 24.17 5.34
N VAL A 141 -37.05 24.69 6.25
CA VAL A 141 -38.33 24.04 6.63
C VAL A 141 -39.29 24.00 5.44
N LYS A 142 -39.41 25.11 4.69
CA LYS A 142 -40.26 25.18 3.49
C LYS A 142 -39.74 24.28 2.37
N ILE A 143 -38.43 24.29 2.13
CA ILE A 143 -37.77 23.41 1.14
C ILE A 143 -37.97 21.94 1.53
N GLY A 144 -37.78 21.59 2.80
CA GLY A 144 -38.01 20.23 3.31
C GLY A 144 -39.44 19.76 3.10
N ALA A 145 -40.42 20.63 3.38
CA ALA A 145 -41.84 20.35 3.11
C ALA A 145 -42.10 20.11 1.61
N ALA A 146 -41.55 20.93 0.72
CA ALA A 146 -41.72 20.77 -0.72
C ALA A 146 -41.12 19.47 -1.28
N LEU A 147 -40.00 19.00 -0.70
CA LEU A 147 -39.33 17.77 -1.11
C LEU A 147 -39.77 16.52 -0.33
N ASN A 148 -40.68 16.64 0.64
CA ASN A 148 -41.00 15.58 1.60
C ASN A 148 -39.75 15.00 2.29
N ARG A 149 -38.81 15.88 2.67
CA ARG A 149 -37.54 15.54 3.34
C ARG A 149 -37.34 16.41 4.57
N THR A 150 -36.44 15.99 5.47
CA THR A 150 -36.08 16.79 6.64
C THR A 150 -35.28 18.03 6.22
N ASP A 151 -35.56 19.15 6.87
CA ASP A 151 -34.84 20.43 6.72
C ASP A 151 -33.32 20.26 6.84
N LYS A 152 -32.86 19.51 7.86
CA LYS A 152 -31.44 19.18 8.08
C LYS A 152 -30.88 18.34 6.94
N GLY A 153 -31.66 17.39 6.42
CA GLY A 153 -31.28 16.54 5.30
C GLY A 153 -31.09 17.33 4.01
N CYS A 154 -32.03 18.23 3.69
CA CYS A 154 -31.93 19.13 2.54
C CYS A 154 -30.72 20.05 2.63
N GLY A 155 -30.50 20.69 3.80
CA GLY A 155 -29.35 21.57 4.01
C GLY A 155 -28.00 20.84 3.87
N ALA A 156 -27.88 19.66 4.46
CA ALA A 156 -26.68 18.83 4.33
C ALA A 156 -26.45 18.36 2.87
N ARG A 157 -27.52 18.04 2.12
CA ARG A 157 -27.42 17.65 0.72
C ARG A 157 -27.04 18.82 -0.18
N TYR A 158 -27.66 19.99 0.02
CA TYR A 158 -27.35 21.19 -0.74
C TYR A 158 -25.91 21.64 -0.54
N LYS A 159 -25.41 21.57 0.71
CA LYS A 159 -23.99 21.81 0.98
C LYS A 159 -23.11 20.85 0.20
N LYS A 160 -23.44 19.55 0.15
CA LYS A 160 -22.73 18.59 -0.71
C LYS A 160 -22.89 18.90 -2.20
N LEU A 161 -24.01 19.42 -2.66
CA LEU A 161 -24.19 19.83 -4.06
C LEU A 161 -23.26 20.95 -4.49
N ILE A 162 -23.06 21.94 -3.61
CA ILE A 162 -22.19 23.08 -3.88
C ILE A 162 -20.73 22.75 -3.61
N ASP A 163 -20.42 22.15 -2.45
CA ASP A 163 -19.05 21.89 -1.99
C ASP A 163 -18.40 20.73 -2.76
N THR A 164 -19.20 19.78 -3.25
CA THR A 164 -18.74 18.76 -4.20
C THR A 164 -19.48 19.01 -5.51
N PRO A 165 -18.94 19.85 -6.43
CA PRO A 165 -19.47 19.90 -7.77
C PRO A 165 -19.39 18.48 -8.32
N ARG A 166 -20.55 17.85 -8.48
CA ARG A 166 -20.70 16.41 -8.71
C ARG A 166 -20.02 15.88 -9.97
N GLY A 167 -19.49 16.77 -10.81
CA GLY A 167 -18.72 16.43 -12.00
C GLY A 167 -17.36 15.84 -11.66
N HIS A 168 -16.52 16.56 -10.92
CA HIS A 168 -15.08 16.28 -10.98
C HIS A 168 -14.65 14.92 -10.41
N ASP A 169 -15.41 14.34 -9.46
CA ASP A 169 -15.09 12.99 -8.98
C ASP A 169 -15.44 11.88 -9.97
N ARG A 170 -16.39 12.13 -10.88
CA ARG A 170 -16.80 11.21 -11.94
C ARG A 170 -16.13 11.50 -13.26
N ASP A 171 -15.59 12.70 -13.42
CA ASP A 171 -14.89 13.09 -14.62
C ASP A 171 -13.60 12.27 -14.76
N PRO A 172 -13.28 11.81 -15.98
CA PRO A 172 -12.00 11.14 -16.26
C PRO A 172 -10.82 11.99 -15.78
N TRP A 173 -9.75 11.34 -15.33
CA TRP A 173 -8.52 12.02 -14.95
C TRP A 173 -7.85 12.59 -16.20
N GLN A 174 -7.72 13.91 -16.24
CA GLN A 174 -7.02 14.60 -17.32
C GLN A 174 -5.51 14.63 -17.05
N GLN A 175 -4.70 14.77 -18.10
CA GLN A 175 -3.24 14.83 -17.94
C GLN A 175 -2.81 15.97 -17.00
N GLU A 176 -3.50 17.11 -17.05
CA GLU A 176 -3.29 18.26 -16.17
C GLU A 176 -3.52 17.91 -14.69
N ASP A 177 -4.57 17.14 -14.39
CA ASP A 177 -4.87 16.65 -13.04
C ASP A 177 -3.74 15.73 -12.53
N VAL A 178 -3.26 14.87 -13.43
CA VAL A 178 -2.17 13.92 -13.15
C VAL A 178 -0.88 14.70 -12.84
N ASP A 179 -0.53 15.70 -13.65
CA ASP A 179 0.67 16.51 -13.45
C ASP A 179 0.63 17.29 -12.11
N ILE A 180 -0.53 17.85 -11.77
CA ILE A 180 -0.74 18.52 -10.47
C ILE A 180 -0.60 17.50 -9.33
N LEU A 181 -1.20 16.31 -9.46
CA LEU A 181 -1.11 15.24 -8.48
C LEU A 181 0.34 14.81 -8.23
N LEU A 182 1.10 14.54 -9.30
CA LEU A 182 2.52 14.17 -9.25
C LEU A 182 3.36 15.27 -8.58
N ARG A 183 3.21 16.53 -9.02
CA ARG A 183 3.95 17.66 -8.46
C ARG A 183 3.69 17.81 -6.96
N MET A 184 2.43 17.86 -6.55
CA MET A 184 2.08 18.00 -5.13
C MET A 184 2.51 16.79 -4.29
N LYS A 185 2.55 15.60 -4.88
CA LYS A 185 3.08 14.41 -4.20
C LYS A 185 4.57 14.44 -4.03
N LYS A 186 5.31 14.91 -5.02
CA LYS A 186 6.75 15.14 -4.94
C LYS A 186 7.09 16.17 -3.86
N GLU A 187 6.26 17.20 -3.71
CA GLU A 187 6.36 18.20 -2.64
C GLU A 187 5.95 17.69 -1.24
N GLY A 188 5.50 16.44 -1.12
CA GLY A 188 5.06 15.86 0.16
C GLY A 188 3.75 16.43 0.71
N LYS A 189 2.90 17.03 -0.15
CA LYS A 189 1.63 17.63 0.28
C LYS A 189 0.64 16.60 0.81
N LYS A 190 -0.17 17.03 1.79
CA LYS A 190 -1.24 16.20 2.37
C LYS A 190 -2.36 16.00 1.34
N TRP A 191 -2.99 14.82 1.37
CA TRP A 191 -4.09 14.49 0.46
C TRP A 191 -5.26 15.48 0.50
N SER A 192 -5.52 16.09 1.66
CA SER A 192 -6.56 17.11 1.81
C SER A 192 -6.28 18.37 0.99
N GLU A 193 -5.01 18.76 0.85
CA GLU A 193 -4.60 19.92 0.05
C GLU A 193 -4.67 19.59 -1.45
N ILE A 194 -4.22 18.38 -1.82
CA ILE A 194 -4.30 17.85 -3.17
C ILE A 194 -5.76 17.81 -3.66
N GLY A 195 -6.67 17.25 -2.86
CA GLY A 195 -8.09 17.17 -3.21
C GLY A 195 -8.73 18.54 -3.39
N LYS A 196 -8.38 19.51 -2.54
CA LYS A 196 -8.83 20.91 -2.70
C LYS A 196 -8.31 21.53 -4.00
N LYS A 197 -7.05 21.29 -4.36
CA LYS A 197 -6.44 21.86 -5.56
C LYS A 197 -7.00 21.26 -6.85
N LEU A 198 -7.26 19.95 -6.85
CA LEU A 198 -7.84 19.19 -7.96
C LEU A 198 -9.37 19.25 -8.00
N ASN A 199 -10.00 19.88 -7.01
CA ASN A 199 -11.45 19.86 -6.82
C ASN A 199 -12.04 18.42 -6.82
N ARG A 200 -11.28 17.45 -6.30
CA ARG A 200 -11.63 16.03 -6.18
C ARG A 200 -11.62 15.58 -4.73
N THR A 201 -12.38 14.53 -4.40
CA THR A 201 -12.35 13.98 -3.04
C THR A 201 -11.00 13.35 -2.72
N VAL A 202 -10.59 13.47 -1.45
CA VAL A 202 -9.38 12.82 -0.91
C VAL A 202 -9.33 11.33 -1.21
N LYS A 203 -10.50 10.67 -1.16
CA LYS A 203 -10.63 9.26 -1.48
C LYS A 203 -10.28 8.99 -2.95
N ASN A 204 -10.87 9.73 -3.88
CA ASN A 204 -10.61 9.59 -5.31
C ASN A 204 -9.13 9.81 -5.65
N CYS A 205 -8.50 10.86 -5.10
CA CYS A 205 -7.06 11.10 -5.31
C CYS A 205 -6.18 9.93 -4.83
N ARG A 206 -6.53 9.28 -3.72
CA ARG A 206 -5.78 8.12 -3.20
C ARG A 206 -5.98 6.87 -4.05
N GLU A 207 -7.22 6.60 -4.43
CA GLU A 207 -7.56 5.46 -5.29
C GLU A 207 -6.86 5.60 -6.64
N TYR A 208 -6.96 6.77 -7.27
CA TYR A 208 -6.27 7.05 -8.52
C TYR A 208 -4.76 6.96 -8.39
N TRP A 209 -4.15 7.55 -7.36
CA TRP A 209 -2.72 7.43 -7.14
C TRP A 209 -2.29 5.97 -7.05
N THR A 210 -2.99 5.16 -6.26
CA THR A 210 -2.69 3.73 -6.13
C THR A 210 -2.75 3.03 -7.48
N MET A 211 -3.81 3.25 -8.26
CA MET A 211 -3.92 2.72 -9.63
C MET A 211 -2.77 3.19 -10.52
N PHE A 212 -2.44 4.48 -10.47
CA PHE A 212 -1.38 5.11 -11.26
C PHE A 212 0.01 4.56 -10.93
N GLN A 213 0.29 4.24 -9.66
CA GLN A 213 1.55 3.59 -9.27
C GLN A 213 1.68 2.18 -9.88
N HIS A 214 0.57 1.47 -10.05
CA HIS A 214 0.56 0.10 -10.58
C HIS A 214 0.43 0.03 -12.11
N ASN A 215 -0.09 1.07 -12.76
CA ASN A 215 -0.32 1.06 -14.21
C ASN A 215 0.92 1.51 -14.98
N TRP A 216 1.59 0.60 -15.68
CA TRP A 216 2.77 0.90 -16.49
C TRP A 216 2.37 1.32 -17.90
N THR A 217 2.95 2.41 -18.40
CA THR A 217 2.81 2.82 -19.80
C THR A 217 4.02 2.38 -20.61
N GLU A 218 3.90 2.38 -21.94
CA GLU A 218 5.02 2.07 -22.82
C GLU A 218 6.16 3.09 -22.66
N GLU A 219 5.84 4.37 -22.42
CA GLU A 219 6.83 5.40 -22.15
C GLU A 219 7.56 5.17 -20.83
N ASP A 220 6.86 4.68 -19.79
CA ASP A 220 7.50 4.29 -18.52
C ASP A 220 8.47 3.12 -18.74
N ASP A 221 8.07 2.13 -19.54
CA ASP A 221 8.90 0.97 -19.87
C ASP A 221 10.13 1.38 -20.70
N ILE A 222 9.98 2.29 -21.66
CA ILE A 222 11.09 2.87 -22.44
C ILE A 222 12.06 3.57 -21.50
N LYS A 223 11.57 4.51 -20.68
CA LYS A 223 12.40 5.27 -19.73
C LYS A 223 13.13 4.35 -18.75
N LEU A 224 12.44 3.32 -18.25
CA LEU A 224 13.02 2.31 -17.37
C LEU A 224 14.17 1.57 -18.06
N CYS A 225 13.94 1.06 -19.26
CA CYS A 225 14.94 0.31 -20.02
C CYS A 225 16.14 1.19 -20.40
N GLU A 226 15.91 2.41 -20.87
CA GLU A 226 16.99 3.34 -21.21
C GLU A 226 17.84 3.71 -20.00
N ALA A 227 17.21 4.01 -18.85
CA ALA A 227 17.94 4.32 -17.63
C ALA A 227 18.77 3.13 -17.14
N TRP A 228 18.23 1.91 -17.24
CA TRP A 228 18.95 0.69 -16.92
C TRP A 228 20.15 0.45 -17.85
N LEU A 229 20.00 0.64 -19.16
CA LEU A 229 21.09 0.54 -20.14
C LEU A 229 22.19 1.57 -19.90
N ASN A 230 21.85 2.72 -19.34
CA ASN A 230 22.78 3.74 -18.89
C ASN A 230 23.39 3.46 -17.51
N MET A 231 23.27 2.22 -17.00
CA MET A 231 23.85 1.74 -15.75
C MET A 231 23.33 2.47 -14.50
N TYR A 232 22.11 2.99 -14.53
CA TYR A 232 21.50 3.58 -13.34
C TYR A 232 21.05 2.48 -12.38
N ALA A 233 21.36 2.66 -11.09
CA ALA A 233 20.85 1.80 -10.03
C ALA A 233 19.33 1.97 -9.86
N GLU A 234 18.64 0.92 -9.41
CA GLU A 234 17.16 0.89 -9.32
C GLU A 234 16.59 2.03 -8.46
N ASP A 235 17.28 2.40 -7.39
CA ASP A 235 16.96 3.51 -6.49
C ASP A 235 17.06 4.86 -7.20
N LYS A 236 18.11 5.06 -8.01
CA LYS A 236 18.29 6.26 -8.84
C LYS A 236 17.22 6.34 -9.93
N ILE A 237 16.90 5.22 -10.59
CA ILE A 237 15.82 5.16 -11.58
C ILE A 237 14.49 5.56 -10.92
N GLN A 238 14.19 5.01 -9.74
CA GLN A 238 12.98 5.35 -9.02
C GLN A 238 12.95 6.83 -8.61
N ALA A 239 14.04 7.39 -8.08
CA ALA A 239 14.07 8.75 -7.60
C ALA A 239 14.01 9.81 -8.72
N GLU A 240 14.75 9.60 -9.81
CA GLU A 240 14.95 10.60 -10.86
C GLU A 240 14.04 10.39 -12.07
N VAL A 241 13.85 9.14 -12.49
CA VAL A 241 13.18 8.81 -13.76
C VAL A 241 11.70 8.49 -13.55
N LEU A 242 11.39 7.69 -12.52
CA LEU A 242 10.03 7.19 -12.25
C LEU A 242 9.60 7.44 -10.78
N PRO A 243 9.56 8.71 -10.32
CA PRO A 243 9.28 9.05 -8.91
C PRO A 243 7.88 8.65 -8.44
N HIS A 244 6.97 8.39 -9.38
CA HIS A 244 5.61 7.95 -9.08
C HIS A 244 5.50 6.44 -8.89
N LYS A 245 6.49 5.66 -9.34
CA LYS A 245 6.56 4.21 -9.12
C LYS A 245 7.23 3.92 -7.79
N THR A 246 6.86 2.80 -7.18
CA THR A 246 7.56 2.29 -5.99
C THR A 246 8.84 1.57 -6.41
N LEU A 247 9.85 1.54 -5.55
CA LEU A 247 11.12 0.85 -5.85
C LEU A 247 10.89 -0.64 -6.16
N ALA A 248 9.99 -1.29 -5.41
CA ALA A 248 9.60 -2.68 -5.67
C ALA A 248 9.00 -2.87 -7.07
N ALA A 249 8.09 -1.97 -7.48
CA ALA A 249 7.50 -2.03 -8.82
C ALA A 249 8.55 -1.80 -9.92
N VAL A 250 9.47 -0.85 -9.74
CA VAL A 250 10.58 -0.60 -10.68
C VAL A 250 11.46 -1.84 -10.80
N LYS A 251 11.82 -2.46 -9.68
CA LYS A 251 12.63 -3.68 -9.63
C LYS A 251 11.96 -4.85 -10.37
N GLU A 252 10.69 -5.10 -10.06
CA GLU A 252 9.89 -6.16 -10.67
C GLU A 252 9.72 -5.93 -12.18
N ARG A 253 9.34 -4.72 -12.58
CA ARG A 253 9.16 -4.37 -13.98
C ARG A 253 10.46 -4.44 -14.78
N ARG A 254 11.59 -4.04 -14.18
CA ARG A 254 12.89 -4.18 -14.84
C ARG A 254 13.25 -5.64 -15.07
N MET A 255 13.04 -6.52 -14.08
CA MET A 255 13.27 -7.97 -14.26
C MET A 255 12.42 -8.56 -15.38
N TYR A 256 11.19 -8.07 -15.55
CA TYR A 256 10.33 -8.47 -16.67
C TYR A 256 10.96 -8.12 -18.03
N HIS A 257 11.57 -6.95 -18.17
CA HIS A 257 12.18 -6.51 -19.42
C HIS A 257 13.55 -7.15 -19.71
N THR A 258 14.43 -7.21 -18.71
CA THR A 258 15.81 -7.69 -18.89
C THR A 258 15.91 -9.21 -18.94
N GLY A 259 14.81 -9.91 -18.63
CA GLY A 259 14.86 -11.31 -18.27
C GLY A 259 15.32 -11.48 -16.82
N ASN A 260 14.73 -12.45 -16.13
CA ASN A 260 15.18 -12.87 -14.80
C ASN A 260 16.20 -14.00 -14.95
N SER A 261 17.00 -14.26 -13.91
CA SER A 261 17.90 -15.42 -13.80
C SER A 261 17.21 -16.79 -13.90
N LEU A 262 15.89 -16.82 -14.09
CA LEU A 262 15.07 -18.01 -14.31
C LEU A 262 14.97 -18.42 -15.79
N GLY A 263 15.80 -17.85 -16.68
CA GLY A 263 15.80 -18.19 -18.10
C GLY A 263 14.64 -17.58 -18.90
N ILE A 264 14.03 -16.50 -18.38
CA ILE A 264 13.04 -15.74 -19.12
C ILE A 264 13.78 -14.86 -20.12
N GLU A 265 13.48 -15.03 -21.40
CA GLU A 265 14.05 -14.22 -22.48
C GLU A 265 13.73 -12.72 -22.30
N PRO A 266 14.68 -11.82 -22.58
CA PRO A 266 14.43 -10.38 -22.50
C PRO A 266 13.30 -9.94 -23.45
N SER A 267 12.55 -8.93 -23.03
CA SER A 267 11.45 -8.40 -23.82
C SER A 267 11.94 -7.86 -25.16
N GLU A 268 11.09 -7.87 -26.19
CA GLU A 268 11.45 -7.35 -27.51
C GLU A 268 11.82 -5.85 -27.44
N LEU A 269 11.06 -5.06 -26.66
CA LEU A 269 11.38 -3.65 -26.39
C LEU A 269 12.80 -3.48 -25.86
N TYR A 270 13.19 -4.24 -24.82
CA TYR A 270 14.52 -4.16 -24.24
C TYR A 270 15.61 -4.52 -25.25
N ARG A 271 15.41 -5.58 -26.03
CA ARG A 271 16.35 -5.99 -27.09
C ARG A 271 16.55 -4.89 -28.14
N LYS A 272 15.46 -4.26 -28.61
CA LYS A 272 15.52 -3.14 -29.56
C LYS A 272 16.32 -1.96 -28.99
N LEU A 273 16.04 -1.58 -27.73
CA LEU A 273 16.73 -0.49 -27.06
C LEU A 273 18.21 -0.81 -26.81
N GLN A 274 18.55 -2.06 -26.45
CA GLN A 274 19.93 -2.51 -26.28
C GLN A 274 20.73 -2.43 -27.59
N ILE A 275 20.16 -2.88 -28.71
CA ILE A 275 20.81 -2.78 -30.03
C ILE A 275 21.07 -1.32 -30.38
N ALA A 276 20.07 -0.44 -30.19
CA ALA A 276 20.20 0.99 -30.45
C ALA A 276 21.24 1.66 -29.53
N HIS A 277 21.30 1.27 -28.25
CA HIS A 277 22.29 1.76 -27.29
C HIS A 277 23.72 1.36 -27.69
N ASN A 278 23.94 0.09 -28.02
CA ASN A 278 25.23 -0.41 -28.48
C ASN A 278 25.70 0.31 -29.76
N ALA A 279 24.77 0.56 -30.70
CA ALA A 279 25.07 1.29 -31.92
C ALA A 279 25.48 2.76 -31.67
N ARG A 280 24.92 3.42 -30.63
CA ARG A 280 25.33 4.77 -30.23
C ARG A 280 26.77 4.79 -29.69
N GLY A 281 27.13 3.85 -28.82
CA GLY A 281 28.48 3.76 -28.26
C GLY A 281 29.57 3.59 -29.34
N LEU A 282 29.30 2.80 -30.38
CA LEU A 282 30.21 2.62 -31.52
C LEU A 282 30.49 3.93 -32.28
N ARG A 283 29.47 4.78 -32.45
CA ARG A 283 29.62 6.07 -33.15
C ARG A 283 30.49 7.04 -32.37
N GLU A 284 30.29 7.13 -31.05
CA GLU A 284 31.08 8.00 -30.18
C GLU A 284 32.57 7.63 -30.15
N THR A 285 32.88 6.32 -30.20
CA THR A 285 34.28 5.88 -30.29
C THR A 285 34.92 6.21 -31.63
N LYS A 286 34.16 6.15 -32.73
CA LYS A 286 34.66 6.49 -34.05
C LYS A 286 34.95 7.99 -34.17
N GLU A 287 34.06 8.84 -33.67
CA GLU A 287 34.24 10.29 -33.68
C GLU A 287 35.45 10.75 -32.85
N LYS A 288 35.73 10.08 -31.72
CA LYS A 288 36.93 10.37 -30.92
C LYS A 288 38.23 9.98 -31.64
N ASN A 289 38.21 8.91 -32.42
CA ASN A 289 39.37 8.44 -33.19
C ASN A 289 39.60 9.26 -34.46
N ASP A 290 38.54 9.78 -35.08
CA ASP A 290 38.62 10.57 -36.32
C ASP A 290 38.92 12.07 -36.07
N LYS A 291 38.95 12.54 -34.82
CA LYS A 291 39.39 13.90 -34.51
C LYS A 291 40.89 14.04 -34.83
N PRO A 292 41.28 14.89 -35.81
CA PRO A 292 42.67 15.08 -36.16
C PRO A 292 43.44 15.51 -34.91
N GLY A 293 44.48 14.75 -34.58
CA GLY A 293 45.31 15.01 -33.41
C GLY A 293 45.80 16.46 -33.39
N PRO A 294 46.06 17.04 -32.21
CA PRO A 294 46.42 18.44 -32.07
C PRO A 294 47.58 18.74 -33.02
N THR A 295 47.33 19.61 -34.00
CA THR A 295 48.34 20.05 -34.95
C THR A 295 49.45 20.70 -34.15
N LYS A 296 50.61 20.04 -34.08
CA LYS A 296 51.78 20.58 -33.39
C LYS A 296 52.16 21.89 -34.06
N THR A 297 51.76 23.01 -33.46
CA THR A 297 52.19 24.34 -33.89
C THR A 297 53.67 24.44 -33.55
N LYS A 298 54.51 24.46 -34.59
CA LYS A 298 55.96 24.62 -34.43
C LYS A 298 56.25 26.03 -33.90
N PRO A 299 57.06 26.19 -32.83
CA PRO A 299 57.56 27.48 -32.39
C PRO A 299 58.57 28.07 -33.38
#